data_AF-A0A1E7HVS6-F1
#
_entry.id   AF-A0A1E7HVS6-F1
#
_cell.length_a   1.000
_cell.length_b   1.000
_cell.length_c   1.000
_cell.angle_alpha   90.00
_cell.angle_beta   90.00
_cell.angle_gamma   90.00
#
_symmetry.space_group_name_H-M   'P 1'
#
loop_
_entity.id
_entity.type
_entity.pdbx_description
1 polymer ?
#
loop_
_entity_poly.entity_id
_entity_poly.type
_entity_poly.pdbx_seq_one_letter_code
_entity_poly.pdbx_strand_id
1 'polypeptide(L)'
;MNELKVDRTLPVIGFNFEDLKAWAEEITEKYTGMVVREEDVTSIKKDMADLNKRKKDLNDAKKNIVEQVSAPIKQFESQVKEVVGIIETARSGLDVQVKHFVEQQRDQKRHDVQFMIEALSDDHGVPNLVIPIQDTWLTKTKTMKSIKAEIESFILTHIKQEKEKAALEQAKKDRAMSIEQHCSAMSEKYAVQIQPSSFIRLHNLQTPLAEVFNQIEIAFHTSAAQVEIKKDPEPINEAPLYTQQTRPVCPAPSIPTRQPAQQVELVSPVSKIATIEITYPVSKEKELESFLNSLSEKGLEVLLINVSPAHDAAA
;
A
#
# COMPACT_ATOMS: atom_id res chain seq x y z
N MET A 1 46.13 -20.19 -2.94
CA MET A 1 45.31 -20.44 -1.74
C MET A 1 46.28 -20.53 -0.58
N ASN A 2 46.21 -19.61 0.38
CA ASN A 2 47.02 -19.70 1.59
C ASN A 2 46.34 -20.69 2.52
N GLU A 3 46.93 -21.87 2.65
CA GLU A 3 46.43 -22.92 3.53
C GLU A 3 46.94 -22.68 4.95
N LEU A 4 46.04 -22.71 5.93
CA LEU A 4 46.41 -22.56 7.35
C LEU A 4 47.18 -23.82 7.78
N LYS A 5 48.52 -23.72 7.82
CA LYS A 5 49.38 -24.77 8.39
C LYS A 5 49.37 -24.64 9.90
N VAL A 6 48.72 -25.58 10.58
CA VAL A 6 48.74 -25.70 12.05
C VAL A 6 49.64 -26.88 12.42
N ASP A 7 50.84 -26.62 12.92
CA ASP A 7 51.68 -27.65 13.53
C ASP A 7 51.08 -28.00 14.90
N ARG A 8 50.44 -29.17 14.99
CA ARG A 8 49.71 -29.59 16.20
C ARG A 8 50.55 -30.57 17.02
N THR A 9 51.17 -30.10 18.09
CA THR A 9 51.44 -30.94 19.27
C THR A 9 50.39 -30.61 20.32
N LEU A 10 49.37 -31.46 20.45
CA LEU A 10 48.37 -31.29 21.50
C LEU A 10 49.07 -31.40 22.87
N PRO A 11 48.89 -30.43 23.79
CA PRO A 11 49.51 -30.51 25.09
C PRO A 11 48.89 -31.64 25.90
N VAL A 12 49.63 -32.74 26.09
CA VAL A 12 49.26 -33.81 27.02
C VAL A 12 49.75 -33.39 28.41
N ILE A 13 48.83 -33.14 29.33
CA ILE A 13 49.17 -32.82 30.72
C ILE A 13 49.35 -34.15 31.48
N GLY A 14 50.59 -34.58 31.64
CA GLY A 14 50.94 -35.65 32.57
C GLY A 14 51.14 -35.09 33.98
N PHE A 15 50.61 -35.77 34.99
CA PHE A 15 50.88 -35.47 36.40
C PHE A 15 50.98 -36.77 37.21
N ASN A 16 51.62 -36.71 38.36
CA ASN A 16 51.86 -37.84 39.25
C ASN A 16 50.59 -38.21 40.04
N PHE A 17 49.54 -38.61 39.32
CA PHE A 17 48.24 -38.90 39.90
C PHE A 17 48.30 -39.98 40.98
N GLU A 18 48.95 -41.11 40.69
CA GLU A 18 49.05 -42.23 41.65
C GLU A 18 49.79 -41.82 42.93
N ASP A 19 50.89 -41.07 42.81
CA ASP A 19 51.65 -40.59 43.96
C ASP A 19 50.85 -39.59 44.80
N LEU A 20 50.17 -38.62 44.15
CA LEU A 20 49.33 -37.64 44.85
C LEU A 20 48.11 -38.27 45.50
N LYS A 21 47.55 -39.32 44.88
CA LYS A 21 46.44 -40.09 45.43
C LYS A 21 46.89 -40.89 46.65
N ALA A 22 47.99 -41.62 46.56
CA ALA A 22 48.55 -42.38 47.68
C ALA A 22 48.89 -41.48 48.86
N TRP A 23 49.52 -40.33 48.60
CA TRP A 23 49.80 -39.33 49.61
C TRP A 23 48.52 -38.76 50.24
N ALA A 24 47.48 -38.49 49.45
CA ALA A 24 46.19 -38.02 49.96
C ALA A 24 45.48 -39.07 50.84
N GLU A 25 45.56 -40.34 50.46
CA GLU A 25 45.03 -41.46 51.25
C GLU A 25 45.79 -41.60 52.58
N GLU A 26 47.12 -41.55 52.56
CA GLU A 26 47.97 -41.62 53.77
C GLU A 26 47.68 -40.49 54.77
N ILE A 27 47.61 -39.23 54.31
CA ILE A 27 47.36 -38.10 55.23
C ILE A 27 45.93 -38.09 55.78
N THR A 28 44.99 -38.75 55.12
CA THR A 28 43.58 -38.81 55.53
C THR A 28 43.24 -40.05 56.34
N GLU A 29 44.03 -41.11 56.24
CA GLU A 29 43.81 -42.40 56.89
C GLU A 29 43.52 -42.27 58.39
N LYS A 30 44.31 -41.46 59.11
CA LYS A 30 44.17 -41.23 60.55
C LYS A 30 42.85 -40.59 60.99
N TYR A 31 42.10 -39.97 60.07
CA TYR A 31 40.79 -39.38 60.37
C TYR A 31 39.62 -40.33 60.05
N THR A 32 39.89 -41.43 59.35
CA THR A 32 38.88 -42.40 58.92
C THR A 32 38.36 -43.15 60.15
N GLY A 33 37.08 -42.98 60.49
CA GLY A 33 36.47 -43.62 61.66
C GLY A 33 36.82 -42.98 63.01
N MET A 34 37.49 -41.83 63.03
CA MET A 34 37.79 -41.08 64.25
C MET A 34 36.52 -40.47 64.86
N VAL A 35 36.27 -40.71 66.15
CA VAL A 35 35.19 -40.06 66.92
C VAL A 35 35.80 -38.90 67.70
N VAL A 36 35.42 -37.68 67.33
CA VAL A 36 35.93 -36.43 67.93
C VAL A 36 35.42 -36.23 69.35
N ARG A 37 36.33 -35.99 70.30
CA ARG A 37 36.02 -35.63 71.70
C ARG A 37 36.26 -34.14 71.95
N GLU A 38 35.72 -33.59 73.04
CA GLU A 38 35.81 -32.15 73.34
C GLU A 38 37.27 -31.67 73.49
N GLU A 39 38.13 -32.49 74.07
CA GLU A 39 39.56 -32.23 74.22
C GLU A 39 40.32 -32.14 72.88
N ASP A 40 39.84 -32.83 71.84
CA ASP A 40 40.52 -32.94 70.54
C ASP A 40 40.15 -31.81 69.56
N VAL A 41 39.09 -31.05 69.84
CA VAL A 41 38.50 -30.05 68.94
C VAL A 41 39.53 -29.02 68.45
N THR A 42 40.44 -28.59 69.33
CA THR A 42 41.45 -27.58 68.96
C THR A 42 42.50 -28.15 68.00
N SER A 43 42.91 -29.41 68.19
CA SER A 43 43.86 -30.09 67.31
C SER A 43 43.23 -30.36 65.95
N ILE A 44 42.00 -30.90 65.95
CA ILE A 44 41.27 -31.22 64.71
C ILE A 44 41.00 -29.97 63.87
N LYS A 45 40.69 -28.83 64.49
CA LYS A 45 40.54 -27.56 63.75
C LYS A 45 41.82 -27.14 63.02
N LYS A 46 43.00 -27.40 63.61
CA LYS A 46 44.29 -27.13 62.94
C LYS A 46 44.51 -28.10 61.78
N ASP A 47 44.28 -29.39 62.01
CA ASP A 47 44.36 -30.43 60.98
C ASP A 47 43.41 -30.14 59.80
N MET A 48 42.18 -29.69 60.05
CA MET A 48 41.23 -29.25 59.02
C MET A 48 41.74 -28.04 58.23
N ALA A 49 42.36 -27.07 58.92
CA ALA A 49 42.94 -25.91 58.24
C ALA A 49 44.10 -26.32 57.32
N ASP A 50 44.95 -27.25 57.76
CA ASP A 50 46.06 -27.78 56.97
C ASP A 50 45.59 -28.60 55.77
N LEU A 51 44.55 -29.43 55.92
CA LEU A 51 43.91 -30.14 54.80
C LEU A 51 43.31 -29.17 53.78
N ASN A 52 42.64 -28.11 54.25
CA ASN A 52 42.08 -27.07 53.39
C ASN A 52 43.17 -26.30 52.64
N LYS A 53 44.30 -26.01 53.29
CA LYS A 53 45.46 -25.37 52.65
C LYS A 53 46.02 -26.24 51.53
N ARG A 54 46.28 -27.53 51.81
CA ARG A 54 46.79 -28.49 50.82
C ARG A 54 45.83 -28.69 49.64
N LYS A 55 44.51 -28.75 49.91
CA LYS A 55 43.48 -28.78 48.87
C LYS A 55 43.50 -27.51 48.00
N LYS A 56 43.72 -26.35 48.62
CA LYS A 56 43.81 -25.08 47.90
C LYS A 56 45.04 -25.06 46.98
N ASP A 57 46.20 -25.47 47.48
CA ASP A 57 47.45 -25.49 46.72
C ASP A 57 47.32 -26.37 45.45
N LEU A 58 46.69 -27.55 45.55
CA LEU A 58 46.39 -28.40 44.39
C LEU A 58 45.46 -27.74 43.37
N ASN A 59 44.42 -27.04 43.84
CA ASN A 59 43.50 -26.33 42.94
C ASN A 59 44.14 -25.12 42.29
N ASP A 60 44.99 -24.40 43.01
CA ASP A 60 45.73 -23.24 42.48
C ASP A 60 46.75 -23.70 41.42
N ALA A 61 47.45 -24.82 41.66
CA ALA A 61 48.34 -25.45 40.67
C ALA A 61 47.59 -25.87 39.40
N LYS A 62 46.43 -26.55 39.56
CA LYS A 62 45.55 -26.91 38.43
C LYS A 62 45.14 -25.67 37.65
N LYS A 63 44.68 -24.62 38.33
CA LYS A 63 44.23 -23.38 37.69
C LYS A 63 45.36 -22.72 36.89
N ASN A 64 46.56 -22.64 37.45
CA ASN A 64 47.73 -22.06 36.79
C ASN A 64 48.09 -22.83 35.51
N ILE A 65 48.13 -24.17 35.56
CA ILE A 65 48.43 -25.00 34.38
C ILE A 65 47.35 -24.82 33.30
N VAL A 66 46.07 -24.84 33.68
CA VAL A 66 44.96 -24.60 32.72
C VAL A 66 45.08 -23.21 32.09
N GLU A 67 45.43 -22.19 32.87
CA GLU A 67 45.63 -20.83 32.38
C GLU A 67 46.79 -20.75 31.39
N GLN A 68 47.93 -21.33 31.71
CA GLN A 68 49.11 -21.41 30.83
C GLN A 68 48.83 -22.14 29.52
N VAL A 69 48.07 -23.23 29.54
CA VAL A 69 47.71 -23.98 28.32
C VAL A 69 46.63 -23.25 27.52
N SER A 70 45.69 -22.56 28.18
CA SER A 70 44.64 -21.80 27.49
C SER A 70 45.15 -20.50 26.85
N ALA A 71 46.21 -19.91 27.39
CA ALA A 71 46.79 -18.66 26.88
C ALA A 71 47.22 -18.74 25.39
N PRO A 72 48.05 -19.72 24.95
CA PRO A 72 48.44 -19.83 23.54
C PRO A 72 47.24 -20.19 22.64
N ILE A 73 46.25 -20.92 23.14
CA ILE A 73 45.02 -21.22 22.39
C ILE A 73 44.23 -19.93 22.12
N LYS A 74 44.00 -19.11 23.16
CA LYS A 74 43.32 -17.81 23.02
C LYS A 74 44.08 -16.86 22.10
N GLN A 75 45.42 -16.86 22.18
CA GLN A 75 46.26 -16.06 21.30
C GLN A 75 46.11 -16.51 19.84
N PHE A 76 46.15 -17.81 19.57
CA PHE A 76 45.91 -18.37 18.25
C PHE A 76 44.50 -18.02 17.72
N GLU A 77 43.45 -18.21 18.53
CA GLU A 77 42.08 -17.83 18.18
C GLU A 77 41.97 -16.34 17.84
N SER A 78 42.62 -15.48 18.63
CA SER A 78 42.66 -14.03 18.38
C SER A 78 43.36 -13.69 17.06
N GLN A 79 44.50 -14.33 16.78
CA GLN A 79 45.25 -14.11 15.53
C GLN A 79 44.47 -14.58 14.30
N VAL A 80 43.82 -15.75 14.39
CA VAL A 80 42.94 -16.24 13.32
C VAL A 80 41.77 -15.28 13.11
N LYS A 81 41.15 -14.79 14.19
CA LYS A 81 40.05 -13.81 14.10
C LYS A 81 40.49 -12.50 13.46
N GLU A 82 41.70 -12.02 13.75
CA GLU A 82 42.27 -10.85 13.10
C GLU A 82 42.44 -11.05 11.59
N VAL A 83 43.00 -12.20 11.18
CA VAL A 83 43.15 -12.56 9.76
C VAL A 83 41.79 -12.65 9.06
N VAL A 84 40.80 -13.27 9.70
CA VAL A 84 39.41 -13.32 9.18
C VAL A 84 38.83 -11.91 9.05
N GLY A 85 39.03 -11.05 10.05
CA GLY A 85 38.55 -9.67 10.02
C GLY A 85 39.12 -8.83 8.88
N ILE A 86 40.39 -9.04 8.52
CA ILE A 86 41.01 -8.39 7.35
C ILE A 86 40.29 -8.81 6.06
N ILE A 87 40.01 -10.11 5.90
CA ILE A 87 39.33 -10.66 4.72
C ILE A 87 37.88 -10.12 4.64
N GLU A 88 37.16 -10.10 5.76
CA GLU A 88 35.79 -9.58 5.84
C GLU A 88 35.73 -8.09 5.49
N THR A 89 36.70 -7.30 5.97
CA THR A 89 36.79 -5.87 5.67
C THR A 89 37.03 -5.64 4.17
N ALA A 90 37.98 -6.37 3.58
CA ALA A 90 38.24 -6.30 2.15
C ALA A 90 37.01 -6.71 1.31
N ARG A 91 36.33 -7.81 1.69
CA ARG A 91 35.10 -8.25 1.03
C ARG A 91 34.00 -7.20 1.10
N SER A 92 33.79 -6.61 2.27
CA SER A 92 32.76 -5.59 2.49
C SER A 92 33.05 -4.33 1.67
N GLY A 93 34.31 -3.91 1.60
CA GLY A 93 34.73 -2.80 0.73
C GLY A 93 34.47 -3.08 -0.76
N LEU A 94 34.65 -4.31 -1.22
CA LEU A 94 34.31 -4.72 -2.60
C LEU A 94 32.80 -4.75 -2.84
N ASP A 95 32.02 -5.26 -1.89
CA ASP A 95 30.55 -5.31 -1.97
C ASP A 95 29.94 -3.91 -2.13
N VAL A 96 30.41 -2.94 -1.35
CA VAL A 96 29.99 -1.54 -1.46
C VAL A 96 30.32 -0.96 -2.83
N GLN A 97 31.53 -1.20 -3.34
CA GLN A 97 31.93 -0.73 -4.68
C GLN A 97 31.09 -1.35 -5.79
N VAL A 98 30.80 -2.64 -5.71
CA VAL A 98 29.94 -3.34 -6.68
C VAL A 98 28.52 -2.77 -6.64
N LYS A 99 27.94 -2.57 -5.45
CA LYS A 99 26.62 -1.95 -5.28
C LYS A 99 26.58 -0.55 -5.88
N HIS A 100 27.58 0.28 -5.59
CA HIS A 100 27.68 1.63 -6.15
C HIS A 100 27.79 1.62 -7.69
N PHE A 101 28.53 0.67 -8.27
CA PHE A 101 28.63 0.53 -9.72
C PHE A 101 27.32 0.01 -10.36
N VAL A 102 26.61 -0.90 -9.69
CA VAL A 102 25.30 -1.39 -10.15
C VAL A 102 24.26 -0.27 -10.11
N GLU A 103 24.24 0.55 -9.05
CA GLU A 103 23.30 1.67 -8.96
C GLU A 103 23.60 2.74 -10.02
N GLN A 104 24.88 3.09 -10.23
CA GLN A 104 25.26 4.00 -11.32
C GLN A 104 24.83 3.48 -12.70
N GLN A 105 24.96 2.18 -12.97
CA GLN A 105 24.46 1.61 -14.22
C GLN A 105 22.93 1.67 -14.33
N ARG A 106 22.21 1.48 -13.21
CA ARG A 106 20.75 1.61 -13.16
C ARG A 106 20.32 3.05 -13.39
N ASP A 107 21.03 4.01 -12.82
CA ASP A 107 20.81 5.44 -13.04
C ASP A 107 21.10 5.84 -14.47
N GLN A 108 22.22 5.43 -15.04
CA GLN A 108 22.51 5.71 -16.46
C GLN A 108 21.40 5.14 -17.35
N LYS A 109 20.96 3.90 -17.07
CA LYS A 109 19.87 3.29 -17.81
C LYS A 109 18.54 4.01 -17.62
N ARG A 110 18.25 4.58 -16.44
CA ARG A 110 17.10 5.46 -16.22
C ARG A 110 17.14 6.67 -17.13
N HIS A 111 18.30 7.33 -17.24
CA HIS A 111 18.46 8.48 -18.12
C HIS A 111 18.26 8.09 -19.59
N ASP A 112 18.86 6.99 -20.03
CA ASP A 112 18.71 6.50 -21.41
C ASP A 112 17.24 6.17 -21.74
N VAL A 113 16.53 5.54 -20.80
CA VAL A 113 15.11 5.20 -20.95
C VAL A 113 14.24 6.46 -20.94
N GLN A 114 14.53 7.43 -20.06
CA GLN A 114 13.81 8.71 -20.04
C GLN A 114 13.96 9.45 -21.37
N PHE A 115 15.18 9.51 -21.90
CA PHE A 115 15.45 10.11 -23.21
C PHE A 115 14.71 9.36 -24.33
N MET A 116 14.65 8.03 -24.25
CA MET A 116 13.89 7.22 -25.21
C MET A 116 12.39 7.49 -25.15
N ILE A 117 11.82 7.65 -23.95
CA ILE A 117 10.41 8.01 -23.76
C ILE A 117 10.12 9.36 -24.40
N GLU A 118 10.96 10.37 -24.14
CA GLU A 118 10.80 11.72 -24.70
C GLU A 118 10.89 11.69 -26.23
N ALA A 119 11.95 11.08 -26.79
CA ALA A 119 12.13 10.97 -28.23
C ALA A 119 10.97 10.25 -28.93
N LEU A 120 10.49 9.13 -28.38
CA LEU A 120 9.35 8.41 -28.96
C LEU A 120 8.04 9.19 -28.82
N SER A 121 7.84 9.88 -27.69
CA SER A 121 6.64 10.68 -27.48
C SER A 121 6.57 11.84 -28.46
N ASP A 122 7.71 12.47 -28.73
CA ASP A 122 7.85 13.52 -29.76
C ASP A 122 7.61 12.97 -31.16
N ASP A 123 8.23 11.84 -31.53
CA ASP A 123 8.06 11.18 -32.83
C ASP A 123 6.58 10.83 -33.11
N HIS A 124 5.82 10.47 -32.07
CA HIS A 124 4.40 10.13 -32.15
C HIS A 124 3.44 11.32 -31.91
N GLY A 125 3.96 12.53 -31.67
CA GLY A 125 3.16 13.75 -31.48
C GLY A 125 2.40 13.82 -30.16
N VAL A 126 2.85 13.11 -29.13
CA VAL A 126 2.27 13.08 -27.77
C VAL A 126 3.29 13.46 -26.68
N PRO A 127 3.96 14.64 -26.79
CA PRO A 127 5.03 15.04 -25.86
C PRO A 127 4.59 15.16 -24.39
N ASN A 128 3.29 15.37 -24.15
CA ASN A 128 2.73 15.51 -22.81
C ASN A 128 2.37 14.17 -22.16
N LEU A 129 2.59 13.03 -22.83
CA LEU A 129 2.29 11.71 -22.30
C LEU A 129 3.33 11.32 -21.24
N VAL A 130 2.90 11.22 -19.98
CA VAL A 130 3.76 10.78 -18.88
C VAL A 130 3.76 9.25 -18.82
N ILE A 131 4.89 8.65 -19.19
CA ILE A 131 5.10 7.20 -19.09
C ILE A 131 5.97 6.91 -17.86
N PRO A 132 5.45 6.23 -16.82
CA PRO A 132 6.24 5.90 -15.64
C PRO A 132 7.31 4.87 -15.98
N ILE A 133 8.57 5.16 -15.61
CA ILE A 133 9.68 4.22 -15.77
C ILE A 133 9.47 3.03 -14.85
N GLN A 134 9.43 1.82 -15.41
CA GLN A 134 9.29 0.59 -14.63
C GLN A 134 10.63 0.07 -14.14
N ASP A 135 10.70 -0.40 -12.88
CA ASP A 135 11.94 -0.95 -12.31
C ASP A 135 12.48 -2.16 -13.11
N THR A 136 11.58 -2.94 -13.72
CA THR A 136 11.94 -4.08 -14.57
C THR A 136 12.80 -3.66 -15.77
N TRP A 137 12.62 -2.43 -16.27
CA TRP A 137 13.41 -1.86 -17.38
C TRP A 137 14.84 -1.55 -16.96
N LEU A 138 15.08 -1.31 -15.67
CA LEU A 138 16.37 -0.92 -15.13
C LEU A 138 17.28 -2.13 -14.80
N THR A 139 16.74 -3.34 -14.92
CA THR A 139 17.50 -4.58 -14.73
C THR A 139 18.51 -4.78 -15.85
N LYS A 140 19.65 -5.44 -15.56
CA LYS A 140 20.69 -5.71 -16.57
C LYS A 140 20.22 -6.62 -17.70
N THR A 141 19.27 -7.51 -17.42
CA THR A 141 18.77 -8.53 -18.36
C THR A 141 17.88 -7.95 -19.45
N LYS A 142 17.15 -6.86 -19.15
CA LYS A 142 16.19 -6.29 -20.10
C LYS A 142 16.90 -5.42 -21.13
N THR A 143 16.81 -5.78 -22.41
CA THR A 143 17.52 -5.06 -23.48
C THR A 143 16.82 -3.76 -23.84
N MET A 144 17.60 -2.77 -24.31
CA MET A 144 17.06 -1.47 -24.72
C MET A 144 16.04 -1.59 -25.86
N LYS A 145 16.21 -2.60 -26.73
CA LYS A 145 15.25 -2.92 -27.81
C LYS A 145 13.89 -3.38 -27.27
N SER A 146 13.87 -4.22 -26.23
CA SER A 146 12.62 -4.66 -25.59
C SER A 146 11.90 -3.50 -24.94
N ILE A 147 12.66 -2.64 -24.24
CA ILE A 147 12.12 -1.44 -23.57
C ILE A 147 11.49 -0.50 -24.61
N LYS A 148 12.18 -0.25 -25.73
CA LYS A 148 11.67 0.56 -26.84
C LYS A 148 10.31 0.05 -27.33
N ALA A 149 10.18 -1.26 -27.58
CA ALA A 149 8.96 -1.86 -28.07
C ALA A 149 7.80 -1.76 -27.05
N GLU A 150 8.09 -1.87 -25.75
CA GLU A 150 7.09 -1.69 -24.69
C GLU A 150 6.60 -0.25 -24.59
N ILE A 151 7.52 0.72 -24.68
CA ILE A 151 7.17 2.16 -24.69
C ILE A 151 6.33 2.49 -25.92
N GLU A 152 6.73 2.03 -27.10
CA GLU A 152 5.99 2.24 -28.35
C GLU A 152 4.58 1.64 -28.28
N SER A 153 4.43 0.43 -27.74
CA SER A 153 3.12 -0.20 -27.50
C SER A 153 2.23 0.64 -26.58
N PHE A 154 2.80 1.20 -25.51
CA PHE A 154 2.08 2.07 -24.58
C PHE A 154 1.59 3.34 -25.28
N ILE A 155 2.46 4.00 -26.06
CA ILE A 155 2.13 5.21 -26.83
C ILE A 155 1.01 4.92 -27.84
N LEU A 156 1.13 3.85 -28.63
CA LEU A 156 0.13 3.48 -29.63
C LEU A 156 -1.23 3.16 -29.01
N THR A 157 -1.22 2.50 -27.85
CA THR A 157 -2.45 2.20 -27.09
C THR A 157 -3.12 3.49 -26.60
N HIS A 158 -2.34 4.43 -26.06
CA HIS A 158 -2.85 5.74 -25.64
C HIS A 158 -3.48 6.51 -26.80
N ILE A 159 -2.78 6.61 -27.94
CA ILE A 159 -3.29 7.29 -29.14
C ILE A 159 -4.59 6.65 -29.63
N LYS A 160 -4.68 5.32 -29.59
CA LYS A 160 -5.90 4.61 -29.97
C LYS A 160 -7.06 4.95 -29.03
N GLN A 161 -6.84 4.91 -27.72
CA GLN A 161 -7.86 5.24 -26.72
C GLN A 161 -8.33 6.69 -26.85
N GLU A 162 -7.41 7.62 -27.10
CA GLU A 162 -7.74 9.03 -27.31
C GLU A 162 -8.60 9.23 -28.57
N LYS A 163 -8.27 8.55 -29.67
CA LYS A 163 -9.08 8.56 -30.91
C LYS A 163 -10.46 7.95 -30.69
N GLU A 164 -10.55 6.82 -29.98
CA GLU A 164 -11.83 6.17 -29.66
C GLU A 164 -12.70 7.06 -28.77
N LYS A 165 -12.11 7.71 -27.77
CA LYS A 165 -12.79 8.68 -26.91
C LYS A 165 -13.26 9.90 -27.71
N ALA A 166 -12.42 10.45 -28.57
CA ALA A 166 -12.78 11.57 -29.43
C ALA A 166 -13.92 11.21 -30.40
N ALA A 167 -13.87 10.01 -30.99
CA ALA A 167 -14.95 9.50 -31.85
C ALA A 167 -16.26 9.30 -31.08
N LEU A 168 -16.18 8.76 -29.85
CA LEU A 168 -17.35 8.59 -28.98
C LEU A 168 -17.98 9.93 -28.61
N GLU A 169 -17.17 10.92 -28.22
CA GLU A 169 -17.64 12.26 -27.90
C GLU A 169 -18.21 12.98 -29.12
N GLN A 170 -17.60 12.81 -30.30
CA GLN A 170 -18.16 13.32 -31.56
C GLN A 170 -19.52 12.68 -31.87
N ALA A 171 -19.64 11.35 -31.75
CA ALA A 171 -20.91 10.65 -31.97
C ALA A 171 -22.02 11.12 -31.00
N LYS A 172 -21.68 11.43 -29.74
CA LYS A 172 -22.62 12.03 -28.78
C LYS A 172 -23.05 13.43 -29.20
N LYS A 173 -22.12 14.27 -29.68
CA LYS A 173 -22.43 15.62 -30.19
C LYS A 173 -23.33 15.57 -31.42
N ASP A 174 -23.02 14.72 -32.39
CA ASP A 174 -23.81 14.54 -33.62
C ASP A 174 -25.23 14.05 -33.30
N ARG A 175 -25.35 13.14 -32.33
CA ARG A 175 -26.64 12.69 -31.82
C ARG A 175 -27.42 13.81 -31.13
N ALA A 176 -26.78 14.62 -30.28
CA ALA A 176 -27.42 15.75 -29.61
C ALA A 176 -27.96 16.76 -30.64
N MET A 177 -27.15 17.12 -31.65
CA MET A 177 -27.59 17.98 -32.75
C MET A 177 -28.78 17.39 -33.51
N SER A 178 -28.79 16.07 -33.76
CA SER A 178 -29.92 15.40 -34.42
C SER A 178 -31.21 15.45 -33.59
N ILE A 179 -31.10 15.27 -32.27
CA ILE A 179 -32.22 15.38 -31.32
C ILE A 179 -32.75 16.82 -31.30
N GLU A 180 -31.88 17.82 -31.22
CA GLU A 180 -32.26 19.23 -31.22
C GLU A 180 -32.98 19.63 -32.51
N GLN A 181 -32.43 19.26 -33.67
CA GLN A 181 -33.05 19.49 -34.97
C GLN A 181 -34.44 18.86 -35.06
N HIS A 182 -34.58 17.60 -34.61
CA HIS A 182 -35.86 16.90 -34.63
C HIS A 182 -36.88 17.53 -33.65
N CYS A 183 -36.46 17.93 -32.44
CA CYS A 183 -37.31 18.66 -31.50
C CYS A 183 -37.78 20.00 -32.08
N SER A 184 -36.90 20.73 -32.76
CA SER A 184 -37.27 21.99 -33.43
C SER A 184 -38.34 21.76 -34.50
N ALA A 185 -38.16 20.76 -35.36
CA ALA A 185 -39.13 20.42 -36.40
C ALA A 185 -40.50 20.01 -35.81
N MET A 186 -40.52 19.25 -34.70
CA MET A 186 -41.77 18.86 -34.04
C MET A 186 -42.43 20.04 -33.33
N SER A 187 -41.67 20.98 -32.76
CA SER A 187 -42.23 22.18 -32.15
C SER A 187 -42.97 23.06 -33.15
N GLU A 188 -42.46 23.15 -34.38
CA GLU A 188 -43.11 23.85 -35.48
C GLU A 188 -44.39 23.12 -35.92
N LYS A 189 -44.35 21.78 -36.01
CA LYS A 189 -45.49 20.96 -36.44
C LYS A 189 -46.67 20.98 -35.45
N TYR A 190 -46.42 20.92 -34.15
CA TYR A 190 -47.45 20.79 -33.11
C TYR A 190 -47.80 22.11 -32.39
N ALA A 191 -47.11 23.21 -32.71
CA ALA A 191 -47.24 24.52 -32.03
C ALA A 191 -47.09 24.45 -30.49
N VAL A 192 -46.41 23.42 -29.98
CA VAL A 192 -46.08 23.21 -28.57
C VAL A 192 -44.57 23.26 -28.45
N GLN A 193 -44.06 24.03 -27.50
CA GLN A 193 -42.62 24.18 -27.29
C GLN A 193 -42.16 23.29 -26.13
N ILE A 194 -41.46 22.20 -26.44
CA ILE A 194 -40.76 21.37 -25.45
C ILE A 194 -39.26 21.64 -25.59
N GLN A 195 -38.60 21.97 -24.49
CA GLN A 195 -37.16 22.24 -24.49
C GLN A 195 -36.37 20.95 -24.78
N PRO A 196 -35.35 20.99 -25.65
CA PRO A 196 -34.50 19.82 -25.94
C PRO A 196 -33.84 19.21 -24.70
N SER A 197 -33.60 20.01 -23.65
CA SER A 197 -33.08 19.57 -22.36
C SER A 197 -33.98 18.56 -21.65
N SER A 198 -35.27 18.50 -21.96
CA SER A 198 -36.19 17.48 -21.42
C SER A 198 -35.83 16.06 -21.90
N PHE A 199 -35.06 15.95 -22.98
CA PHE A 199 -34.68 14.68 -23.61
C PHE A 199 -33.21 14.28 -23.35
N ILE A 200 -32.56 14.84 -22.31
CA ILE A 200 -31.16 14.48 -21.94
C ILE A 200 -30.98 12.96 -21.79
N ARG A 201 -31.98 12.25 -21.25
CA ARG A 201 -31.96 10.78 -21.07
C ARG A 201 -31.88 10.01 -22.41
N LEU A 202 -32.26 10.62 -23.52
CA LEU A 202 -32.26 10.03 -24.86
C LEU A 202 -30.93 10.22 -25.62
N HIS A 203 -29.95 10.87 -24.97
CA HIS A 203 -28.61 11.10 -25.54
C HIS A 203 -27.70 9.86 -25.44
N ASN A 204 -28.14 8.77 -24.82
CA ASN A 204 -27.38 7.51 -24.78
C ASN A 204 -27.26 6.90 -26.20
N LEU A 205 -26.05 6.48 -26.56
CA LEU A 205 -25.72 5.84 -27.84
C LEU A 205 -26.25 4.40 -27.97
N GLN A 206 -26.64 3.75 -26.87
CA GLN A 206 -27.20 2.39 -26.89
C GLN A 206 -28.59 2.31 -27.52
N THR A 207 -29.35 3.40 -27.51
CA THR A 207 -30.69 3.44 -28.10
C THR A 207 -30.61 3.83 -29.58
N PRO A 208 -31.22 3.09 -30.52
CA PRO A 208 -31.23 3.48 -31.92
C PRO A 208 -31.87 4.86 -32.09
N LEU A 209 -31.34 5.69 -32.99
CA LEU A 209 -31.77 7.09 -33.15
C LEU A 209 -33.26 7.20 -33.55
N ALA A 210 -33.75 6.25 -34.36
CA ALA A 210 -35.16 6.19 -34.75
C ALA A 210 -36.11 6.02 -33.55
N GLU A 211 -35.72 5.22 -32.57
CA GLU A 211 -36.52 5.03 -31.35
C GLU A 211 -36.55 6.31 -30.50
N VAL A 212 -35.46 7.07 -30.48
CA VAL A 212 -35.43 8.38 -29.81
C VAL A 212 -36.33 9.39 -30.50
N PHE A 213 -36.34 9.43 -31.84
CA PHE A 213 -37.27 10.28 -32.59
C PHE A 213 -38.74 9.93 -32.28
N ASN A 214 -39.09 8.65 -32.28
CA ASN A 214 -40.44 8.21 -31.90
C ASN A 214 -40.84 8.68 -30.49
N GLN A 215 -39.94 8.57 -29.51
CA GLN A 215 -40.22 9.02 -28.14
C GLN A 215 -40.42 10.53 -28.04
N ILE A 216 -39.66 11.29 -28.83
CA ILE A 216 -39.85 12.74 -28.95
C ILE A 216 -41.23 13.02 -29.56
N GLU A 217 -41.57 12.40 -30.69
CA GLU A 217 -42.88 12.58 -31.34
C GLU A 217 -44.05 12.26 -30.41
N ILE A 218 -43.98 11.15 -29.65
CA ILE A 218 -44.99 10.76 -28.66
C ILE A 218 -45.12 11.84 -27.58
N ALA A 219 -44.01 12.41 -27.11
CA ALA A 219 -44.01 13.46 -26.09
C ALA A 219 -44.68 14.75 -26.61
N PHE A 220 -44.42 15.14 -27.86
CA PHE A 220 -45.07 16.29 -28.50
C PHE A 220 -46.57 16.03 -28.73
N HIS A 221 -46.96 14.86 -29.25
CA HIS A 221 -48.36 14.47 -29.42
C HIS A 221 -49.15 14.51 -28.10
N THR A 222 -48.57 13.93 -27.05
CA THR A 222 -49.18 13.88 -25.72
C THR A 222 -49.36 15.29 -25.15
N SER A 223 -48.36 16.15 -25.34
CA SER A 223 -48.41 17.53 -24.86
C SER A 223 -49.43 18.38 -25.63
N ALA A 224 -49.56 18.18 -26.94
CA ALA A 224 -50.57 18.84 -27.76
C ALA A 224 -52.00 18.44 -27.35
N ALA A 225 -52.25 17.14 -27.14
CA ALA A 225 -53.57 16.65 -26.69
C ALA A 225 -53.97 17.22 -25.31
N GLN A 226 -53.02 17.40 -24.39
CA GLN A 226 -53.28 18.03 -23.08
C GLN A 226 -53.61 19.53 -23.18
N VAL A 227 -53.11 20.23 -24.20
CA VAL A 227 -53.45 21.63 -24.46
C VAL A 227 -54.87 21.77 -25.03
N GLU A 228 -55.33 20.80 -25.83
CA GLU A 228 -56.71 20.77 -26.35
C GLU A 228 -57.75 20.42 -25.28
N ILE A 229 -57.46 19.47 -24.39
CA ILE A 229 -58.39 19.07 -23.29
C ILE A 229 -58.64 20.21 -22.29
N LYS A 230 -57.74 21.19 -22.17
CA LYS A 230 -57.89 22.35 -21.28
C LYS A 230 -58.70 23.52 -21.88
N LYS A 231 -59.20 23.41 -23.12
CA LYS A 231 -59.94 24.48 -23.83
C LYS A 231 -61.48 24.38 -23.76
N ASP A 232 -62.07 23.30 -23.24
CA ASP A 232 -63.54 23.17 -23.08
C ASP A 232 -63.97 23.29 -21.60
N PRO A 233 -64.67 24.37 -21.20
CA PRO A 233 -65.39 24.43 -19.94
C PRO A 233 -66.79 23.82 -20.08
N GLU A 234 -67.14 22.96 -19.12
CA GLU A 234 -68.43 22.28 -18.94
C GLU A 234 -69.61 23.29 -18.80
N PRO A 235 -70.77 23.09 -19.48
CA PRO A 235 -71.88 24.04 -19.45
C PRO A 235 -72.83 23.85 -18.26
N ILE A 236 -73.30 25.00 -17.76
CA ILE A 236 -74.15 25.27 -16.60
C ILE A 236 -75.63 24.96 -16.95
N ASN A 237 -76.41 24.44 -15.99
CA ASN A 237 -77.88 24.57 -16.01
C ASN A 237 -78.42 25.09 -14.67
N GLU A 238 -79.34 26.05 -14.77
CA GLU A 238 -79.86 27.00 -13.77
C GLU A 238 -80.95 26.40 -12.85
N ALA A 239 -80.87 26.56 -11.52
CA ALA A 239 -81.58 27.53 -10.63
C ALA A 239 -82.78 26.89 -9.85
N PRO A 240 -83.14 27.37 -8.62
CA PRO A 240 -83.80 28.66 -8.42
C PRO A 240 -83.38 29.51 -7.19
N LEU A 241 -83.93 30.72 -7.17
CA LEU A 241 -83.73 31.88 -6.27
C LEU A 241 -84.33 31.75 -4.84
N TYR A 242 -83.96 32.76 -4.02
CA TYR A 242 -84.38 33.22 -2.66
C TYR A 242 -83.47 32.76 -1.49
N THR A 243 -82.93 33.60 -0.59
CA THR A 243 -83.38 34.90 -0.04
C THR A 243 -82.18 35.67 0.57
N GLN A 244 -82.29 37.00 0.63
CA GLN A 244 -81.32 37.93 1.23
C GLN A 244 -81.18 37.77 2.76
N GLN A 245 -79.97 37.98 3.31
CA GLN A 245 -79.73 38.62 4.61
C GLN A 245 -78.29 39.17 4.73
N THR A 246 -78.14 40.26 5.48
CA THR A 246 -77.09 41.29 5.42
C THR A 246 -76.01 41.24 6.51
N ARG A 247 -74.79 41.69 6.15
CA ARG A 247 -73.70 42.37 6.92
C ARG A 247 -72.88 41.55 7.96
N PRO A 248 -71.68 41.99 8.44
CA PRO A 248 -70.79 43.10 7.99
C PRO A 248 -69.26 42.78 7.88
N VAL A 249 -68.58 43.58 7.03
CA VAL A 249 -67.28 44.30 7.18
C VAL A 249 -66.06 43.64 7.88
N CYS A 250 -64.95 43.68 7.14
CA CYS A 250 -63.55 43.37 7.50
C CYS A 250 -62.97 44.20 8.68
N PRO A 251 -61.73 43.90 9.10
CA PRO A 251 -60.64 44.73 8.58
C PRO A 251 -59.38 43.94 8.18
N ALA A 252 -58.63 44.56 7.26
CA ALA A 252 -57.32 44.16 6.73
C ALA A 252 -56.20 44.18 7.79
N PRO A 253 -55.03 43.58 7.48
CA PRO A 253 -53.86 44.40 7.10
C PRO A 253 -53.05 43.75 5.96
N SER A 254 -52.71 44.46 4.87
CA SER A 254 -51.50 45.29 4.65
C SER A 254 -50.47 44.60 3.75
N ILE A 255 -50.29 45.13 2.54
CA ILE A 255 -49.17 44.86 1.63
C ILE A 255 -48.01 45.78 2.03
N PRO A 256 -46.76 45.28 2.07
CA PRO A 256 -45.70 45.89 1.24
C PRO A 256 -44.75 44.82 0.65
N THR A 257 -44.54 44.79 -0.67
CA THR A 257 -43.41 45.45 -1.36
C THR A 257 -42.27 44.48 -1.72
N ARG A 258 -42.02 44.50 -3.03
CA ARG A 258 -40.93 43.94 -3.85
C ARG A 258 -39.51 44.05 -3.25
N GLN A 259 -38.74 42.96 -3.29
CA GLN A 259 -37.28 42.95 -3.34
C GLN A 259 -36.75 41.72 -4.13
N PRO A 260 -35.50 41.74 -4.62
CA PRO A 260 -35.12 41.23 -5.93
C PRO A 260 -34.60 39.78 -5.91
N ALA A 261 -34.37 39.26 -7.12
CA ALA A 261 -33.77 37.96 -7.41
C ALA A 261 -32.61 37.59 -6.48
N GLN A 262 -32.76 36.46 -5.78
CA GLN A 262 -31.63 35.68 -5.27
C GLN A 262 -31.43 34.48 -6.21
N GLN A 263 -30.21 34.42 -6.74
CA GLN A 263 -29.70 33.30 -7.52
C GLN A 263 -29.82 32.01 -6.69
N VAL A 264 -30.50 31.01 -7.24
CA VAL A 264 -30.42 29.64 -6.72
C VAL A 264 -29.13 29.06 -7.27
N GLU A 265 -28.08 29.14 -6.46
CA GLU A 265 -26.83 28.42 -6.68
C GLU A 265 -27.13 26.92 -6.59
N LEU A 266 -26.93 26.22 -7.71
CA LEU A 266 -27.11 24.79 -7.82
C LEU A 266 -25.94 24.12 -7.07
N VAL A 267 -26.13 23.81 -5.78
CA VAL A 267 -25.11 23.13 -4.99
C VAL A 267 -25.07 21.65 -5.39
N SER A 268 -24.10 21.31 -6.22
CA SER A 268 -23.69 19.94 -6.54
C SER A 268 -23.39 19.16 -5.26
N PRO A 269 -23.69 17.84 -5.16
CA PRO A 269 -23.26 17.05 -4.01
C PRO A 269 -21.72 17.02 -3.99
N VAL A 270 -21.13 17.67 -2.98
CA VAL A 270 -19.67 17.71 -2.76
C VAL A 270 -19.25 16.35 -2.22
N SER A 271 -18.82 15.44 -3.10
CA SER A 271 -18.14 14.21 -2.69
C SER A 271 -16.71 14.54 -2.24
N LYS A 272 -16.37 14.17 -1.01
CA LYS A 272 -15.00 14.26 -0.47
C LYS A 272 -14.36 12.89 -0.57
N ILE A 273 -13.21 12.82 -1.23
CA ILE A 273 -12.39 11.60 -1.33
C ILE A 273 -11.33 11.68 -0.23
N ALA A 274 -11.19 10.61 0.56
CA ALA A 274 -10.14 10.45 1.56
C ALA A 274 -9.35 9.18 1.27
N THR A 275 -8.02 9.32 1.13
CA THR A 275 -7.11 8.19 0.96
C THR A 275 -6.62 7.74 2.33
N ILE A 276 -6.82 6.47 2.68
CA ILE A 276 -6.37 5.88 3.94
C ILE A 276 -5.35 4.78 3.60
N GLU A 277 -4.14 4.90 4.14
CA GLU A 277 -3.12 3.87 4.06
C GLU A 277 -3.12 3.07 5.38
N ILE A 278 -3.30 1.74 5.28
CA ILE A 278 -3.42 0.86 6.44
C ILE A 278 -2.32 -0.19 6.36
N THR A 279 -1.41 -0.18 7.34
CA THR A 279 -0.42 -1.24 7.52
C THR A 279 -0.97 -2.28 8.50
N TYR A 280 -1.01 -3.54 8.08
CA TYR A 280 -1.51 -4.65 8.90
C TYR A 280 -0.68 -5.92 8.70
N PRO A 281 -0.60 -6.81 9.69
CA PRO A 281 0.04 -8.12 9.54
C PRO A 281 -0.84 -9.06 8.69
N VAL A 282 -0.22 -9.90 7.85
CA VAL A 282 -0.92 -10.84 6.92
C VAL A 282 -1.95 -11.73 7.63
N SER A 283 -1.73 -12.09 8.90
CA SER A 283 -2.67 -12.87 9.71
C SER A 283 -4.04 -12.19 9.91
N LYS A 284 -4.16 -10.89 9.65
CA LYS A 284 -5.37 -10.07 9.83
C LYS A 284 -6.05 -9.66 8.52
N GLU A 285 -5.59 -10.19 7.38
CA GLU A 285 -6.11 -9.85 6.05
C GLU A 285 -7.62 -10.10 5.91
N LYS A 286 -8.11 -11.27 6.36
CA LYS A 286 -9.55 -11.60 6.33
C LYS A 286 -10.41 -10.68 7.20
N GLU A 287 -9.87 -10.19 8.32
CA GLU A 287 -10.59 -9.24 9.20
C GLU A 287 -10.67 -7.86 8.54
N LEU A 288 -9.61 -7.44 7.83
CA LEU A 288 -9.59 -6.20 7.07
C LEU A 288 -10.57 -6.23 5.89
N GLU A 289 -10.60 -7.32 5.12
CA GLU A 289 -11.56 -7.49 4.01
C GLU A 289 -13.01 -7.42 4.50
N SER A 290 -13.32 -8.07 5.63
CA SER A 290 -14.64 -7.99 6.26
C SER A 290 -14.98 -6.56 6.68
N PHE A 291 -14.00 -5.81 7.21
CA PHE A 291 -14.19 -4.43 7.62
C PHE A 291 -14.44 -3.50 6.42
N LEU A 292 -13.65 -3.62 5.35
CA LEU A 292 -13.81 -2.84 4.13
C LEU A 292 -15.18 -3.08 3.47
N ASN A 293 -15.65 -4.32 3.45
CA ASN A 293 -16.99 -4.64 2.97
C ASN A 293 -18.09 -4.02 3.83
N SER A 294 -17.92 -3.96 5.16
CA SER A 294 -18.89 -3.31 6.06
C SER A 294 -19.01 -1.79 5.83
N LEU A 295 -17.98 -1.14 5.27
CA LEU A 295 -18.04 0.29 4.93
C LEU A 295 -18.95 0.53 3.72
N SER A 296 -18.97 -0.40 2.77
CA SER A 296 -19.88 -0.35 1.60
C SER A 296 -21.35 -0.40 2.02
N GLU A 297 -21.66 -1.21 3.04
CA GLU A 297 -23.02 -1.31 3.63
C GLU A 297 -23.45 -0.01 4.33
N LYS A 298 -22.48 0.83 4.75
CA LYS A 298 -22.72 2.14 5.37
C LYS A 298 -22.77 3.29 4.38
N GLY A 299 -22.77 3.00 3.08
CA GLY A 299 -22.86 4.00 2.00
C GLY A 299 -21.56 4.71 1.68
N LEU A 300 -20.41 4.14 2.07
CA LEU A 300 -19.07 4.61 1.68
C LEU A 300 -18.57 3.78 0.51
N GLU A 301 -18.27 4.42 -0.62
CA GLU A 301 -17.78 3.74 -1.82
C GLU A 301 -16.26 3.57 -1.78
N VAL A 302 -15.78 2.33 -1.70
CA VAL A 302 -14.34 2.01 -1.71
C VAL A 302 -13.87 1.88 -3.15
N LEU A 303 -13.23 2.94 -3.67
CA LEU A 303 -12.87 3.07 -5.10
C LEU A 303 -11.56 2.39 -5.50
N LEU A 304 -10.66 2.10 -4.55
CA LEU A 304 -9.35 1.52 -4.85
C LEU A 304 -8.81 0.74 -3.64
N ILE A 305 -8.55 -0.54 -3.83
CA ILE A 305 -7.83 -1.37 -2.87
C ILE A 305 -6.52 -1.76 -3.55
N ASN A 306 -5.41 -1.13 -3.15
CA ASN A 306 -4.08 -1.50 -3.64
C ASN A 306 -3.40 -2.31 -2.53
N VAL A 307 -3.51 -3.65 -2.61
CA VAL A 307 -2.79 -4.54 -1.68
C VAL A 307 -1.37 -4.67 -2.21
N SER A 308 -0.46 -3.84 -1.69
CA SER A 308 0.96 -4.02 -1.95
C SER A 308 1.48 -5.11 -1.00
N PRO A 309 2.03 -6.24 -1.50
CA PRO A 309 2.62 -7.23 -0.62
C PRO A 309 3.76 -6.59 0.16
N ALA A 310 3.66 -6.61 1.49
CA ALA A 310 4.76 -6.23 2.35
C ALA A 310 5.95 -7.13 2.02
N HIS A 311 7.05 -6.53 1.57
CA HIS A 311 8.30 -7.22 1.38
C HIS A 311 8.73 -7.73 2.75
N ASP A 312 8.66 -9.04 2.94
CA ASP A 312 9.03 -9.71 4.17
C ASP A 312 10.53 -9.47 4.41
N ALA A 313 10.82 -8.48 5.24
CA ALA A 313 12.15 -8.22 5.77
C ALA A 313 12.26 -8.95 7.11
N ALA A 314 12.52 -10.26 7.04
CA ALA A 314 13.03 -11.08 8.13
C ALA A 314 14.13 -11.97 7.50
N ALA A 315 15.43 -11.82 7.81
CA ALA A 315 16.09 -12.07 9.09
C ALA A 315 15.91 -13.52 9.55
#